data_AF-A0A3D5G8L8-F1
#
_entry.id   AF-A0A3D5G8L8-F1
#
_cell.length_a   1.000
_cell.length_b   1.000
_cell.length_c   1.000
_cell.angle_alpha   90.00
_cell.angle_beta   90.00
_cell.angle_gamma   90.00
#
_symmetry.space_group_name_H-M   'P 1'
#
loop_
_entity.id
_entity.type
_entity.pdbx_description
1 polymer ?
#
loop_
_entity_poly.entity_id
_entity_poly.type
_entity_poly.pdbx_seq_one_letter_code
_entity_poly.pdbx_strand_id
1 'polypeptide(L)'
;MNTSTFVKKTSFTVASLVTTILLGISAPAQAFMFGTSGIQFDQDTTVNFTFDQSHGAYQSSLWVAQGQSENTGYSNIASLFYEVKPSDNGSENDSKGTFGNAVTSNNGSMDQTFRFLKDQVYALLLWSDSGTGRQFEQYASSSTFMNSPEWWAATSQFRRSECLVAGCQQAVFGDFSLNYNSTAPFSAVNGGRSLEQFSSVTMAQLLQGIKISFDDGGNGNDVDFQDFSVTAQAVPEPISVLGTILGIGALGAARSQKKRHQQQPK
;
A
#
# COMPACT_ATOMS: atom_id res chain seq x y z
N MET A 1 50.60 54.00 35.90
CA MET A 1 49.65 54.03 34.77
C MET A 1 48.96 52.68 34.70
N ASN A 2 47.67 52.71 35.03
CA ASN A 2 46.52 51.83 34.74
C ASN A 2 46.57 50.34 35.12
N THR A 3 46.10 50.10 36.34
CA THR A 3 45.23 48.99 36.79
C THR A 3 44.07 48.73 35.83
N SER A 4 43.65 47.47 35.66
CA SER A 4 42.36 47.13 35.06
C SER A 4 41.68 45.99 35.81
N THR A 5 40.39 46.23 36.04
CA THR A 5 39.53 45.69 37.07
C THR A 5 38.67 44.55 36.51
N PHE A 6 38.40 43.54 37.34
CA PHE A 6 37.39 42.51 37.08
C PHE A 6 35.98 43.12 36.90
N VAL A 7 35.24 42.69 35.88
CA VAL A 7 33.78 42.88 35.80
C VAL A 7 33.10 41.52 35.65
N LYS A 8 32.38 41.14 36.71
CA LYS A 8 31.45 40.01 36.80
C LYS A 8 30.29 40.23 35.82
N LYS A 9 30.05 39.29 34.90
CA LYS A 9 28.79 39.24 34.14
C LYS A 9 27.81 38.33 34.88
N THR A 10 26.81 38.94 35.49
CA THR A 10 25.58 38.31 35.97
C THR A 10 24.66 38.03 34.77
N SER A 11 24.42 36.75 34.46
CA SER A 11 23.39 36.34 33.49
C SER A 11 22.10 36.05 34.26
N PHE A 12 21.01 36.73 33.89
CA PHE A 12 19.66 36.52 34.43
C PHE A 12 19.03 35.28 33.77
N THR A 13 18.55 34.34 34.57
CA THR A 13 17.75 33.20 34.14
C THR A 13 16.29 33.64 34.03
N VAL A 14 15.72 33.63 32.82
CA VAL A 14 14.28 33.82 32.61
C VAL A 14 13.63 32.43 32.61
N ALA A 15 12.89 32.13 33.67
CA ALA A 15 11.99 30.99 33.71
C ALA A 15 10.69 31.37 32.98
N SER A 16 10.50 30.85 31.77
CA SER A 16 9.21 30.95 31.07
C SER A 16 8.30 29.83 31.56
N LEU A 17 7.21 30.19 32.24
CA LEU A 17 6.15 29.28 32.63
C LEU A 17 5.30 28.99 31.38
N VAL A 18 5.49 27.83 30.75
CA VAL A 18 4.66 27.40 29.61
C VAL A 18 3.34 26.85 30.14
N THR A 19 2.29 27.64 30.02
CA THR A 19 0.90 27.24 30.24
C THR A 19 0.49 26.21 29.18
N THR A 20 0.32 24.96 29.58
CA THR A 20 -0.15 23.88 28.68
C THR A 20 -1.62 24.07 28.35
N ILE A 21 -1.90 24.63 27.17
CA ILE A 21 -3.22 24.53 26.55
C ILE A 21 -3.36 23.07 26.08
N LEU A 22 -4.19 22.29 26.76
CA LEU A 22 -4.69 21.00 26.25
C LEU A 22 -5.59 21.29 25.05
N LEU A 23 -4.98 21.52 23.89
CA LEU A 23 -5.65 21.36 22.61
C LEU A 23 -5.93 19.86 22.49
N GLY A 24 -7.20 19.48 22.59
CA GLY A 24 -7.66 18.16 22.24
C GLY A 24 -7.17 17.86 20.83
N ILE A 25 -6.17 16.99 20.75
CA ILE A 25 -5.66 16.46 19.49
C ILE A 25 -6.80 15.56 19.00
N SER A 26 -7.71 16.12 18.21
CA SER A 26 -8.44 15.32 17.24
C SER A 26 -7.36 14.70 16.38
N ALA A 27 -6.98 13.44 16.69
CA ALA A 27 -6.16 12.66 15.80
C ALA A 27 -6.79 12.78 14.41
N PRO A 28 -6.01 13.08 13.35
CA PRO A 28 -6.57 13.12 12.01
C PRO A 28 -7.33 11.81 11.82
N ALA A 29 -8.57 11.88 11.36
CA ALA A 29 -9.31 10.69 10.95
C ALA A 29 -8.40 9.95 9.96
N GLN A 30 -7.89 8.79 10.35
CA GLN A 30 -6.94 8.01 9.57
C GLN A 30 -7.67 7.63 8.27
N ALA A 31 -7.25 8.24 7.17
CA ALA A 31 -7.92 8.06 5.89
C ALA A 31 -7.49 6.73 5.26
N PHE A 32 -8.45 6.00 4.70
CA PHE A 32 -8.16 4.89 3.80
C PHE A 32 -7.15 5.32 2.73
N MET A 33 -6.13 4.49 2.52
CA MET A 33 -5.08 4.70 1.52
C MET A 33 -4.80 3.37 0.83
N PHE A 34 -4.87 3.35 -0.49
CA PHE A 34 -4.47 2.18 -1.27
C PHE A 34 -3.83 2.65 -2.57
N GLY A 35 -2.49 2.63 -2.61
CA GLY A 35 -1.74 3.14 -3.75
C GLY A 35 -0.26 3.35 -3.46
N THR A 36 0.33 4.31 -4.18
CA THR A 36 1.76 4.60 -4.17
C THR A 36 2.23 5.44 -3.00
N SER A 37 1.31 5.93 -2.17
CA SER A 37 1.63 6.48 -0.84
C SER A 37 1.65 5.40 0.24
N GLY A 38 1.23 4.17 -0.08
CA GLY A 38 1.12 3.04 0.84
C GLY A 38 -0.27 2.40 0.82
N ILE A 39 -0.44 1.40 1.66
CA ILE A 39 -1.69 0.67 1.88
C ILE A 39 -2.03 0.76 3.36
N GLN A 40 -3.19 1.31 3.69
CA GLN A 40 -3.68 1.47 5.05
C GLN A 40 -5.21 1.50 5.06
N PHE A 41 -5.79 0.83 6.07
CA PHE A 41 -7.23 0.76 6.27
C PHE A 41 -7.61 1.29 7.66
N ASP A 42 -8.83 1.82 7.76
CA ASP A 42 -9.44 2.36 8.98
C ASP A 42 -10.06 1.27 9.88
N GLN A 43 -10.14 0.05 9.35
CA GLN A 43 -10.51 -1.19 10.01
C GLN A 43 -9.70 -2.35 9.43
N ASP A 44 -9.68 -3.48 10.13
CA ASP A 44 -9.10 -4.69 9.57
C ASP A 44 -9.79 -5.01 8.24
N THR A 45 -9.01 -5.24 7.20
CA THR A 45 -9.55 -5.46 5.86
C THR A 45 -8.84 -6.62 5.20
N THR A 46 -9.61 -7.58 4.72
CA THR A 46 -9.08 -8.68 3.90
C THR A 46 -9.12 -8.26 2.44
N VAL A 47 -8.00 -8.42 1.74
CA VAL A 47 -7.90 -8.21 0.30
C VAL A 47 -7.52 -9.54 -0.35
N ASN A 48 -8.24 -9.87 -1.40
CA ASN A 48 -7.92 -10.96 -2.31
C ASN A 48 -7.02 -10.41 -3.41
N PHE A 49 -5.91 -11.10 -3.66
CA PHE A 49 -5.00 -10.86 -4.77
C PHE A 49 -5.09 -12.04 -5.72
N THR A 50 -5.40 -11.79 -6.98
CA THR A 50 -5.42 -12.79 -8.04
C THR A 50 -4.26 -12.53 -8.98
N PHE A 51 -3.45 -13.55 -9.26
CA PHE A 51 -2.37 -13.42 -10.23
C PHE A 51 -2.92 -13.24 -11.63
N ASP A 52 -2.42 -12.23 -12.36
CA ASP A 52 -2.77 -12.01 -13.76
C ASP A 52 -1.70 -12.64 -14.67
N GLN A 53 -0.50 -12.06 -14.66
CA GLN A 53 0.65 -12.50 -15.45
C GLN A 53 1.95 -11.83 -14.99
N SER A 54 3.07 -12.44 -15.33
CA SER A 54 4.42 -11.90 -15.17
C SER A 54 5.18 -11.95 -16.50
N HIS A 55 6.17 -11.08 -16.64
CA HIS A 55 7.08 -10.99 -17.76
C HIS A 55 8.48 -10.67 -17.23
N GLY A 56 9.49 -11.40 -17.68
CA GLY A 56 10.85 -11.07 -17.28
C GLY A 56 11.88 -12.14 -17.63
N ALA A 57 13.12 -11.69 -17.76
CA ALA A 57 14.27 -12.60 -17.88
C ALA A 57 14.79 -13.10 -16.51
N TYR A 58 14.25 -12.55 -15.42
CA TYR A 58 14.60 -12.83 -14.04
C TYR A 58 13.42 -13.47 -13.31
N GLN A 59 13.68 -14.13 -12.17
CA GLN A 59 12.63 -14.61 -11.29
C GLN A 59 12.19 -13.49 -10.36
N SER A 60 10.89 -13.28 -10.26
CA SER A 60 10.28 -12.26 -9.43
C SER A 60 9.41 -12.87 -8.33
N SER A 61 9.31 -12.18 -7.20
CA SER A 61 8.43 -12.56 -6.11
C SER A 61 7.73 -11.33 -5.54
N LEU A 62 6.41 -11.42 -5.42
CA LEU A 62 5.56 -10.36 -4.89
C LEU A 62 5.26 -10.62 -3.41
N TRP A 63 5.58 -9.65 -2.57
CA TRP A 63 5.45 -9.71 -1.12
C TRP A 63 4.58 -8.58 -0.58
N VAL A 64 3.89 -8.84 0.52
CA VAL A 64 3.36 -7.81 1.41
C VAL A 64 4.44 -7.46 2.43
N ALA A 65 4.71 -6.16 2.56
CA ALA A 65 5.61 -5.62 3.56
C ALA A 65 4.87 -4.65 4.49
N GLN A 66 5.19 -4.70 5.78
CA GLN A 66 4.64 -3.81 6.79
C GLN A 66 5.67 -2.74 7.16
N GLY A 67 5.22 -1.50 7.26
CA GLY A 67 6.04 -0.38 7.72
C GLY A 67 6.49 -0.60 9.16
N GLN A 68 7.78 -0.38 9.41
CA GLN A 68 8.35 -0.42 10.75
C GLN A 68 7.99 0.87 11.50
N SER A 69 8.03 0.79 12.85
CA SER A 69 7.84 1.96 13.69
C SER A 69 8.79 3.09 13.30
N GLU A 70 8.31 4.33 13.41
CA GLU A 70 9.07 5.54 13.06
C GLU A 70 9.44 5.65 11.57
N ASN A 71 8.80 4.86 10.70
CA ASN A 71 9.03 4.84 9.25
C ASN A 71 10.50 4.57 8.87
N THR A 72 11.20 3.79 9.70
CA THR A 72 12.64 3.47 9.51
C THR A 72 12.90 2.42 8.43
N GLY A 73 11.85 1.74 7.97
CA GLY A 73 11.94 0.70 6.96
C GLY A 73 10.65 -0.10 6.88
N TYR A 74 10.71 -1.24 6.20
CA TYR A 74 9.61 -2.21 6.13
C TYR A 74 10.15 -3.62 6.35
N SER A 75 9.28 -4.50 6.82
CA SER A 75 9.56 -5.93 6.97
C SER A 75 8.65 -6.73 6.05
N ASN A 76 9.21 -7.69 5.31
CA ASN A 76 8.42 -8.65 4.54
C ASN A 76 7.67 -9.56 5.51
N ILE A 77 6.34 -9.64 5.36
CA ILE A 77 5.49 -10.38 6.28
C ILE A 77 4.67 -11.49 5.61
N ALA A 78 4.45 -11.42 4.30
CA ALA A 78 3.78 -12.47 3.54
C ALA A 78 4.25 -12.48 2.08
N SER A 79 4.50 -13.67 1.52
CA SER A 79 4.65 -13.85 0.07
C SER A 79 3.28 -14.12 -0.54
N LEU A 80 2.95 -13.42 -1.63
CA LEU A 80 1.75 -13.65 -2.41
C LEU A 80 2.06 -14.64 -3.55
N PHE A 81 2.99 -14.26 -4.42
CA PHE A 81 3.34 -15.03 -5.61
C PHE A 81 4.85 -15.01 -5.81
N TYR A 82 5.39 -16.06 -6.42
CA TYR A 82 6.80 -16.10 -6.79
C TYR A 82 7.04 -16.99 -8.00
N GLU A 83 8.06 -16.63 -8.76
CA GLU A 83 8.50 -17.37 -9.92
C GLU A 83 9.48 -18.48 -9.52
N VAL A 84 9.25 -19.69 -10.02
CA VAL A 84 10.15 -20.85 -9.87
C VAL A 84 11.11 -21.00 -11.04
N LYS A 85 10.88 -20.23 -12.10
CA LYS A 85 11.73 -20.04 -13.29
C LYS A 85 11.36 -18.69 -13.92
N PRO A 86 12.29 -18.01 -14.63
CA PRO A 86 12.05 -16.66 -15.14
C PRO A 86 10.81 -16.52 -16.02
N SER A 87 10.51 -17.54 -16.83
CA SER A 87 9.40 -17.50 -17.76
C SER A 87 8.99 -18.91 -18.17
N ASP A 88 7.89 -19.00 -18.93
CA ASP A 88 7.37 -20.26 -19.42
C ASP A 88 8.35 -20.93 -20.40
N ASN A 89 8.90 -20.15 -21.34
CA ASN A 89 9.70 -20.60 -22.49
C ASN A 89 10.91 -19.68 -22.80
N GLY A 90 11.63 -19.21 -21.79
CA GLY A 90 12.78 -18.31 -21.99
C GLY A 90 12.36 -16.95 -22.55
N SER A 91 13.00 -16.46 -23.62
CA SER A 91 12.66 -15.17 -24.22
C SER A 91 11.49 -15.21 -25.20
N GLU A 92 10.86 -16.37 -25.41
CA GLU A 92 9.68 -16.47 -26.29
C GLU A 92 8.46 -15.79 -25.64
N ASN A 93 7.60 -15.19 -26.47
CA ASN A 93 6.39 -14.45 -26.04
C ASN A 93 6.68 -13.42 -24.95
N ASP A 94 7.70 -12.58 -25.18
CA ASP A 94 8.10 -11.48 -24.28
C ASP A 94 8.42 -11.96 -22.87
N SER A 95 9.04 -13.14 -22.77
CA SER A 95 9.40 -13.76 -21.50
C SER A 95 8.23 -13.94 -20.53
N LYS A 96 7.04 -14.25 -21.06
CA LYS A 96 5.82 -14.45 -20.26
C LYS A 96 5.97 -15.60 -19.26
N GLY A 97 5.56 -15.36 -18.02
CA GLY A 97 5.35 -16.35 -16.99
C GLY A 97 3.87 -16.57 -16.69
N THR A 98 3.44 -17.83 -16.62
CA THR A 98 2.07 -18.23 -16.22
C THR A 98 2.05 -18.98 -14.91
N PHE A 99 0.92 -18.87 -14.20
CA PHE A 99 0.70 -19.60 -12.96
C PHE A 99 0.63 -21.11 -13.20
N GLY A 100 1.27 -21.88 -12.32
CA GLY A 100 1.40 -23.33 -12.43
C GLY A 100 2.54 -23.78 -13.35
N ASN A 101 3.23 -22.86 -14.01
CA ASN A 101 4.40 -23.14 -14.84
C ASN A 101 5.62 -22.33 -14.38
N ALA A 102 5.66 -21.04 -14.67
CA ALA A 102 6.70 -20.13 -14.20
C ALA A 102 6.41 -19.57 -12.81
N VAL A 103 5.15 -19.31 -12.51
CA VAL A 103 4.72 -18.65 -11.26
C VAL A 103 3.96 -19.64 -10.37
N THR A 104 4.13 -19.54 -9.07
CA THR A 104 3.35 -20.27 -8.06
C THR A 104 3.12 -19.42 -6.82
N SER A 105 2.44 -19.99 -5.83
CA SER A 105 2.23 -19.44 -4.50
C SER A 105 2.41 -20.53 -3.44
N ASN A 106 2.46 -20.14 -2.17
CA ASN A 106 2.68 -21.06 -1.05
C ASN A 106 1.60 -22.15 -0.92
N ASN A 107 0.38 -21.86 -1.35
CA ASN A 107 -0.75 -22.80 -1.32
C ASN A 107 -1.10 -23.36 -2.71
N GLY A 108 -0.33 -23.03 -3.75
CA GLY A 108 -0.59 -23.47 -5.13
C GLY A 108 -1.85 -22.85 -5.78
N SER A 109 -2.38 -21.75 -5.23
CA SER A 109 -3.56 -21.04 -5.73
C SER A 109 -3.20 -19.74 -6.46
N MET A 110 -3.90 -19.43 -7.56
CA MET A 110 -3.85 -18.13 -8.22
C MET A 110 -4.45 -17.01 -7.37
N ASP A 111 -5.29 -17.36 -6.40
CA ASP A 111 -5.89 -16.44 -5.46
C ASP A 111 -5.21 -16.53 -4.10
N GLN A 112 -4.67 -15.41 -3.64
CA GLN A 112 -4.09 -15.22 -2.32
C GLN A 112 -4.92 -14.23 -1.52
N THR A 113 -4.96 -14.42 -0.22
CA THR A 113 -5.68 -13.50 0.68
C THR A 113 -4.73 -12.97 1.72
N PHE A 114 -4.77 -11.66 1.96
CA PHE A 114 -4.03 -11.05 3.05
C PHE A 114 -4.94 -10.14 3.87
N ARG A 115 -4.84 -10.25 5.20
CA ARG A 115 -5.57 -9.39 6.15
C ARG A 115 -4.67 -8.24 6.58
N PHE A 116 -4.99 -7.06 6.09
CA PHE A 116 -4.40 -5.81 6.54
C PHE A 116 -5.02 -5.42 7.88
N LEU A 117 -4.19 -5.14 8.87
CA LEU A 117 -4.66 -4.69 10.17
C LEU A 117 -4.94 -3.20 10.15
N LYS A 118 -5.94 -2.78 10.90
CA LYS A 118 -6.29 -1.38 11.14
C LYS A 118 -5.06 -0.58 11.58
N ASP A 119 -4.96 0.65 11.09
CA ASP A 119 -3.96 1.65 11.50
C ASP A 119 -2.49 1.19 11.30
N GLN A 120 -2.27 0.22 10.42
CA GLN A 120 -0.94 -0.22 9.99
C GLN A 120 -0.70 0.20 8.54
N VAL A 121 0.53 0.65 8.25
CA VAL A 121 0.96 1.00 6.90
C VAL A 121 1.66 -0.19 6.27
N TYR A 122 1.29 -0.48 5.03
CA TYR A 122 1.85 -1.57 4.24
C TYR A 122 2.25 -1.08 2.85
N ALA A 123 3.00 -1.92 2.15
CA ALA A 123 3.28 -1.81 0.74
C ALA A 123 3.38 -3.19 0.12
N LEU A 124 3.37 -3.24 -1.21
CA LEU A 124 3.71 -4.43 -1.98
C LEU A 124 5.12 -4.28 -2.53
N LEU A 125 5.91 -5.34 -2.44
CA LEU A 125 7.29 -5.36 -2.93
C LEU A 125 7.44 -6.43 -4.00
N LEU A 126 7.85 -6.02 -5.18
CA LEU A 126 8.32 -6.93 -6.22
C LEU A 126 9.82 -7.12 -6.07
N TRP A 127 10.23 -8.35 -5.81
CA TRP A 127 11.63 -8.73 -5.65
C TRP A 127 12.09 -9.60 -6.81
N SER A 128 13.04 -9.12 -7.60
CA SER A 128 13.64 -9.84 -8.73
C SER A 128 15.05 -10.39 -8.43
N ASP A 129 15.32 -11.63 -8.82
CA ASP A 129 16.63 -12.29 -8.71
C ASP A 129 17.00 -13.17 -9.93
N SER A 130 18.25 -13.63 -9.98
CA SER A 130 18.81 -14.43 -11.08
C SER A 130 18.44 -15.92 -11.08
N GLY A 131 17.54 -16.34 -10.19
CA GLY A 131 17.19 -17.73 -9.91
C GLY A 131 18.23 -18.54 -9.17
N THR A 132 19.25 -17.88 -8.63
CA THR A 132 20.30 -18.51 -7.81
C THR A 132 19.92 -18.62 -6.33
N GLY A 133 18.76 -18.08 -5.93
CA GLY A 133 18.35 -17.92 -4.54
C GLY A 133 19.27 -17.00 -3.73
N ARG A 134 20.25 -16.37 -4.39
CA ARG A 134 21.06 -15.31 -3.79
C ARG A 134 20.31 -14.02 -3.95
N GLN A 135 20.01 -13.42 -2.80
CA GLN A 135 19.37 -12.13 -2.70
C GLN A 135 20.19 -11.10 -3.48
N PHE A 136 19.70 -10.70 -4.65
CA PHE A 136 19.99 -9.37 -5.15
C PHE A 136 19.04 -8.45 -4.38
N GLU A 137 19.53 -7.37 -3.77
CA GLU A 137 18.74 -6.41 -2.98
C GLU A 137 17.85 -5.53 -3.87
N GLN A 138 17.20 -6.13 -4.87
CA GLN A 138 16.37 -5.46 -5.85
C GLN A 138 14.92 -5.56 -5.41
N TYR A 139 14.32 -4.44 -5.03
CA TYR A 139 12.90 -4.36 -4.71
C TYR A 139 12.30 -3.15 -5.41
N ALA A 140 11.33 -3.38 -6.29
CA ALA A 140 10.40 -2.35 -6.72
C ALA A 140 9.26 -2.28 -5.70
N SER A 141 9.19 -1.19 -4.94
CA SER A 141 8.08 -0.98 -4.02
C SER A 141 6.91 -0.30 -4.72
N SER A 142 5.72 -0.75 -4.38
CA SER A 142 4.49 -0.05 -4.74
C SER A 142 4.41 1.33 -4.09
N SER A 143 4.99 1.49 -2.91
CA SER A 143 5.07 2.78 -2.21
C SER A 143 6.30 3.59 -2.63
N THR A 144 6.06 4.79 -3.13
CA THR A 144 7.09 5.79 -3.49
C THR A 144 7.99 6.17 -2.32
N PHE A 145 7.47 6.12 -1.08
CA PHE A 145 8.26 6.39 0.14
C PHE A 145 9.35 5.33 0.37
N MET A 146 9.05 4.08 0.01
CA MET A 146 9.95 2.94 0.24
C MET A 146 11.01 2.76 -0.83
N ASN A 147 10.73 3.27 -2.02
CA ASN A 147 11.78 3.42 -2.99
C ASN A 147 12.74 4.46 -2.34
N SER A 148 13.96 4.06 -1.90
CA SER A 148 15.00 4.87 -1.17
C SER A 148 16.29 5.12 -2.01
N PRO A 149 17.03 6.29 -1.91
CA PRO A 149 18.18 6.76 -2.78
C PRO A 149 19.33 5.81 -2.93
N GLU A 150 19.39 4.84 -2.05
CA GLU A 150 20.54 3.98 -1.85
C GLU A 150 20.11 2.60 -2.33
N TRP A 151 20.30 2.36 -3.62
CA TRP A 151 20.00 1.11 -4.31
C TRP A 151 21.25 0.63 -5.05
N TRP A 152 21.64 -0.63 -4.84
CA TRP A 152 22.74 -1.27 -5.56
C TRP A 152 22.24 -2.56 -6.23
N ALA A 153 21.93 -2.49 -7.52
CA ALA A 153 21.80 -3.68 -8.33
C ALA A 153 23.20 -4.20 -8.70
N ALA A 154 23.45 -5.50 -8.55
CA ALA A 154 24.72 -6.07 -8.95
C ALA A 154 24.82 -6.10 -10.48
N THR A 155 25.81 -5.38 -10.99
CA THR A 155 26.33 -5.35 -12.38
C THR A 155 25.53 -4.62 -13.46
N SER A 156 24.35 -4.06 -13.17
CA SER A 156 23.67 -3.07 -14.03
C SER A 156 23.83 -1.65 -13.46
N GLN A 157 24.09 -0.67 -14.33
CA GLN A 157 24.41 0.71 -13.96
C GLN A 157 23.18 1.55 -13.58
N PHE A 158 22.10 0.96 -13.07
CA PHE A 158 20.93 1.76 -12.69
C PHE A 158 21.20 2.45 -11.36
N ARG A 159 21.43 3.77 -11.41
CA ARG A 159 21.70 4.59 -10.23
C ARG A 159 20.45 5.38 -9.90
N ARG A 160 19.97 5.28 -8.67
CA ARG A 160 18.78 6.00 -8.23
C ARG A 160 18.83 7.54 -8.33
N SER A 161 19.99 8.15 -8.55
CA SER A 161 20.05 9.54 -9.03
C SER A 161 19.20 9.79 -10.29
N GLU A 162 18.86 8.74 -11.04
CA GLU A 162 18.03 8.75 -12.25
C GLU A 162 16.52 8.69 -11.95
N CYS A 163 16.08 8.22 -10.76
CA CYS A 163 14.67 8.31 -10.35
C CYS A 163 14.17 9.76 -10.18
N LEU A 164 15.08 10.74 -10.13
CA LEU A 164 14.75 12.18 -10.12
C LEU A 164 14.14 12.66 -11.45
N VAL A 165 14.16 11.83 -12.51
CA VAL A 165 13.63 12.18 -13.84
C VAL A 165 12.31 11.48 -14.16
N ALA A 166 12.03 10.29 -13.59
CA ALA A 166 10.83 9.49 -13.88
C ALA A 166 9.82 9.39 -12.71
N GLY A 167 10.17 9.86 -11.51
CA GLY A 167 9.38 9.65 -10.31
C GLY A 167 9.58 8.22 -9.79
N CYS A 168 9.75 8.06 -8.48
CA CYS A 168 10.03 6.75 -7.87
C CYS A 168 8.82 5.78 -7.89
N GLN A 169 7.90 5.91 -8.84
CA GLN A 169 6.70 5.11 -8.94
C GLN A 169 7.00 3.87 -9.79
N GLN A 170 7.09 2.72 -9.13
CA GLN A 170 7.31 1.42 -9.76
C GLN A 170 6.06 0.53 -9.76
N ALA A 171 4.92 1.10 -9.40
CA ALA A 171 3.64 0.44 -9.51
C ALA A 171 2.54 1.42 -9.92
N VAL A 172 1.58 0.90 -10.67
CA VAL A 172 0.34 1.59 -11.05
C VAL A 172 -0.87 0.82 -10.53
N PHE A 173 -1.90 1.57 -10.17
CA PHE A 173 -3.12 1.06 -9.55
C PHE A 173 -4.35 1.54 -10.34
N GLY A 174 -5.34 0.68 -10.52
CA GLY A 174 -6.65 1.04 -11.04
C GLY A 174 -6.98 0.41 -12.38
N ASP A 175 -7.62 1.19 -13.25
CA ASP A 175 -8.14 0.76 -14.56
C ASP A 175 -7.26 1.31 -15.69
N PHE A 176 -6.28 0.50 -16.07
CA PHE A 176 -5.30 0.78 -17.11
C PHE A 176 -5.12 -0.43 -18.04
N SER A 177 -4.58 -0.17 -19.21
CA SER A 177 -4.19 -1.17 -20.20
C SER A 177 -2.69 -1.37 -20.19
N LEU A 178 -2.26 -2.63 -20.37
CA LEU A 178 -0.89 -3.00 -20.63
C LEU A 178 -0.80 -3.50 -22.07
N ASN A 179 0.26 -3.11 -22.77
CA ASN A 179 0.51 -3.58 -24.13
C ASN A 179 1.94 -4.10 -24.25
N TYR A 180 2.07 -5.41 -24.00
CA TYR A 180 3.32 -6.15 -24.01
C TYR A 180 4.06 -6.15 -25.37
N ASN A 181 3.39 -5.73 -26.45
CA ASN A 181 3.99 -5.64 -27.79
C ASN A 181 4.36 -4.20 -28.19
N SER A 182 4.18 -3.23 -27.29
CA SER A 182 4.34 -1.81 -27.60
C SER A 182 5.61 -1.25 -26.97
N THR A 183 6.39 -0.54 -27.76
CA THR A 183 7.50 0.29 -27.26
C THR A 183 7.05 1.71 -26.90
N ALA A 184 5.76 2.02 -27.03
CA ALA A 184 5.20 3.31 -26.64
C ALA A 184 5.16 3.42 -25.11
N PRO A 185 5.41 4.62 -24.54
CA PRO A 185 5.37 4.80 -23.10
C PRO A 185 3.98 4.49 -22.53
N PHE A 186 3.92 4.08 -21.26
CA PHE A 186 2.67 3.73 -20.56
C PHE A 186 1.56 4.77 -20.75
N SER A 187 1.90 6.06 -20.67
CA SER A 187 0.94 7.15 -20.87
C SER A 187 0.30 7.15 -22.25
N ALA A 188 1.06 6.84 -23.31
CA ALA A 188 0.54 6.77 -24.67
C ALA A 188 -0.43 5.59 -24.84
N VAL A 189 -0.10 4.43 -24.26
CA VAL A 189 -0.99 3.25 -24.23
C VAL A 189 -2.28 3.55 -23.47
N ASN A 190 -2.22 4.43 -22.47
CA ASN A 190 -3.32 4.77 -21.58
C ASN A 190 -4.01 6.12 -21.90
N GLY A 191 -3.97 6.54 -23.16
CA GLY A 191 -4.74 7.70 -23.66
C GLY A 191 -4.19 9.06 -23.23
N GLY A 192 -2.88 9.16 -23.00
CA GLY A 192 -2.19 10.37 -22.55
C GLY A 192 -2.32 10.65 -21.05
N ARG A 193 -2.90 9.74 -20.27
CA ARG A 193 -3.04 9.85 -18.81
C ARG A 193 -1.68 9.75 -18.13
N SER A 194 -1.43 10.62 -17.16
CA SER A 194 -0.17 10.64 -16.40
C SER A 194 -0.16 9.58 -15.29
N LEU A 195 1.03 9.23 -14.79
CA LEU A 195 1.21 8.18 -13.77
C LEU A 195 0.51 8.50 -12.46
N GLU A 196 0.38 9.79 -12.12
CA GLU A 196 -0.29 10.25 -10.90
C GLU A 196 -1.77 9.86 -10.88
N GLN A 197 -2.40 9.67 -12.05
CA GLN A 197 -3.78 9.22 -12.14
C GLN A 197 -3.96 7.74 -11.75
N PHE A 198 -2.86 6.99 -11.73
CA PHE A 198 -2.80 5.58 -11.33
C PHE A 198 -2.02 5.41 -10.02
N SER A 199 -1.92 6.49 -9.23
CA SER A 199 -1.18 6.49 -7.96
C SER A 199 -2.02 5.99 -6.79
N SER A 200 -3.35 6.03 -6.87
CA SER A 200 -4.23 5.61 -5.79
C SER A 200 -5.62 5.24 -6.29
N VAL A 201 -6.31 4.42 -5.51
CA VAL A 201 -7.70 4.05 -5.76
C VAL A 201 -8.55 4.37 -4.54
N THR A 202 -9.85 4.47 -4.75
CA THR A 202 -10.85 4.58 -3.68
C THR A 202 -11.26 3.19 -3.17
N MET A 203 -11.81 3.12 -1.97
CA MET A 203 -12.36 1.88 -1.42
C MET A 203 -13.45 1.29 -2.34
N ALA A 204 -14.28 2.15 -2.96
CA ALA A 204 -15.31 1.71 -3.90
C ALA A 204 -14.74 1.03 -5.15
N GLN A 205 -13.59 1.49 -5.64
CA GLN A 205 -12.87 0.83 -6.74
C GLN A 205 -12.24 -0.47 -6.26
N LEU A 206 -11.58 -0.47 -5.09
CA LEU A 206 -10.98 -1.68 -4.53
C LEU A 206 -12.00 -2.79 -4.27
N LEU A 207 -13.23 -2.47 -3.86
CA LEU A 207 -14.32 -3.45 -3.71
C LEU A 207 -14.77 -4.07 -5.05
N GLN A 208 -14.61 -3.35 -6.15
CA GLN A 208 -14.92 -3.85 -7.50
C GLN A 208 -13.80 -4.71 -8.10
N GLY A 209 -12.61 -4.65 -7.52
CA GLY A 209 -11.40 -5.22 -8.10
C GLY A 209 -10.66 -4.15 -8.91
N ILE A 210 -9.37 -4.01 -8.66
CA ILE A 210 -8.47 -3.10 -9.37
C ILE A 210 -7.23 -3.86 -9.83
N LYS A 211 -6.64 -3.44 -10.94
CA LYS A 211 -5.35 -3.96 -11.36
C LYS A 211 -4.21 -3.25 -10.62
N ILE A 212 -3.17 -3.99 -10.29
CA ILE A 212 -1.89 -3.50 -9.82
C ILE A 212 -0.84 -4.08 -10.76
N SER A 213 0.04 -3.23 -11.29
CA SER A 213 1.12 -3.69 -12.15
C SER A 213 2.42 -2.99 -11.78
N PHE A 214 3.51 -3.73 -11.88
CA PHE A 214 4.84 -3.32 -11.47
C PHE A 214 5.78 -3.23 -12.67
N ASP A 215 6.71 -2.29 -12.53
CA ASP A 215 7.93 -2.21 -13.30
C ASP A 215 9.07 -2.59 -12.34
N ASP A 216 9.97 -3.47 -12.76
CA ASP A 216 11.08 -3.93 -11.92
C ASP A 216 12.34 -3.03 -12.04
N GLY A 217 12.26 -1.95 -12.84
CA GLY A 217 13.36 -1.03 -13.12
C GLY A 217 14.41 -1.60 -14.07
N GLY A 218 14.16 -2.77 -14.66
CA GLY A 218 14.95 -3.38 -15.71
C GLY A 218 15.01 -2.53 -16.97
N ASN A 219 15.88 -2.92 -17.92
CA ASN A 219 15.96 -2.30 -19.26
C ASN A 219 16.13 -0.76 -19.32
N GLY A 220 16.64 -0.14 -18.25
CA GLY A 220 16.78 1.32 -18.18
C GLY A 220 15.53 2.03 -17.65
N ASN A 221 14.64 1.32 -16.95
CA ASN A 221 13.44 1.84 -16.31
C ASN A 221 12.55 2.53 -17.33
N ASP A 222 12.03 1.74 -18.28
CA ASP A 222 11.17 2.15 -19.37
C ASP A 222 9.73 2.50 -18.93
N VAL A 223 9.36 2.17 -17.68
CA VAL A 223 8.14 2.62 -17.00
C VAL A 223 6.88 2.18 -17.75
N ASP A 224 6.89 0.94 -18.22
CA ASP A 224 5.77 0.31 -18.92
C ASP A 224 4.90 -0.57 -17.99
N PHE A 225 5.40 -0.87 -16.79
CA PHE A 225 4.74 -1.61 -15.72
C PHE A 225 4.21 -2.97 -16.16
N GLN A 226 4.96 -3.71 -16.98
CA GLN A 226 4.48 -4.96 -17.55
C GLN A 226 5.10 -6.22 -16.92
N ASP A 227 5.98 -6.06 -15.94
CA ASP A 227 6.81 -7.17 -15.42
C ASP A 227 6.05 -8.08 -14.47
N PHE A 228 5.15 -7.51 -13.65
CA PHE A 228 4.34 -8.31 -12.74
C PHE A 228 3.00 -7.66 -12.47
N SER A 229 1.92 -8.41 -12.69
CA SER A 229 0.56 -7.91 -12.56
C SER A 229 -0.34 -8.81 -11.73
N VAL A 230 -1.15 -8.17 -10.91
CA VAL A 230 -2.16 -8.82 -10.05
C VAL A 230 -3.43 -7.99 -10.02
N THR A 231 -4.56 -8.64 -9.84
CA THR A 231 -5.82 -7.99 -9.48
C THR A 231 -5.99 -8.01 -7.96
N ALA A 232 -6.39 -6.88 -7.35
CA ALA A 232 -6.66 -6.76 -5.93
C ALA A 232 -8.14 -6.40 -5.69
N GLN A 233 -8.80 -7.12 -4.79
CA GLN A 233 -10.20 -6.88 -4.42
C GLN A 233 -10.39 -6.94 -2.91
N ALA A 234 -10.92 -5.88 -2.30
CA ALA A 234 -11.31 -5.91 -0.89
C ALA A 234 -12.52 -6.82 -0.69
N VAL A 235 -12.46 -7.68 0.31
CA VAL A 235 -13.58 -8.53 0.71
C VAL A 235 -14.50 -7.70 1.61
N PRO A 236 -15.79 -7.50 1.25
CA PRO A 236 -16.72 -6.80 2.12
C PRO A 236 -16.82 -7.53 3.45
N GLU A 237 -16.56 -6.83 4.56
CA GLU A 237 -16.84 -7.42 5.86
C GLU A 237 -18.34 -7.71 5.96
N PRO A 238 -18.76 -8.87 6.51
CA PRO A 238 -20.14 -9.07 6.85
C PRO A 238 -20.51 -7.99 7.86
N ILE A 239 -21.35 -7.04 7.43
CA ILE A 239 -21.86 -5.97 8.29
C ILE A 239 -22.36 -6.66 9.56
N SER A 240 -21.69 -6.44 10.68
CA SER A 240 -22.17 -6.92 11.97
C SER A 240 -23.48 -6.19 12.25
N VAL A 241 -24.61 -6.80 11.89
CA VAL A 241 -25.99 -6.34 12.16
C VAL A 241 -26.29 -6.47 13.66
N LEU A 242 -25.40 -5.98 14.51
CA LEU A 242 -25.56 -5.95 15.97
C LEU A 242 -25.98 -4.57 16.49
N GLY A 243 -26.00 -3.53 15.63
CA GLY A 243 -26.34 -2.16 16.02
C GLY A 243 -27.77 -1.70 15.73
N THR A 244 -28.55 -2.40 14.90
CA THR A 244 -29.83 -1.87 14.37
C THR A 244 -31.09 -2.61 14.82
N ILE A 245 -30.96 -3.60 15.73
CA ILE A 245 -32.10 -4.30 16.37
C ILE A 245 -32.27 -3.80 17.81
N LEU A 246 -32.32 -2.48 18.03
CA LEU A 246 -32.76 -1.91 19.32
C LEU A 246 -33.71 -0.70 19.14
N GLY A 247 -34.23 -0.49 17.93
CA GLY A 247 -35.06 0.69 17.60
C GLY A 247 -36.56 0.47 17.45
N ILE A 248 -37.08 -0.77 17.48
CA ILE A 248 -38.50 -1.04 17.14
C ILE A 248 -39.32 -1.51 18.37
N GLY A 249 -38.68 -1.88 19.48
CA GLY A 249 -39.36 -2.42 20.66
C GLY A 249 -39.93 -1.40 21.67
N ALA A 250 -39.60 -0.11 21.57
CA ALA A 250 -39.90 0.87 22.64
C ALA A 250 -41.22 1.65 22.48
N LEU A 251 -42.01 1.42 21.43
CA LEU A 251 -43.27 2.16 21.20
C LEU A 251 -44.55 1.45 21.72
N GLY A 252 -44.44 0.27 22.33
CA GLY A 252 -45.59 -0.51 22.84
C GLY A 252 -46.00 -0.23 24.30
N ALA A 253 -45.11 0.32 25.14
CA ALA A 253 -45.32 0.32 26.60
C ALA A 253 -45.92 1.60 27.19
N ALA A 254 -46.28 2.61 26.38
CA ALA A 254 -46.74 3.91 26.88
C ALA A 254 -48.27 4.12 26.91
N ARG A 255 -49.10 3.10 26.62
CA ARG A 255 -50.56 3.28 26.50
C ARG A 255 -51.47 2.62 27.55
N SER A 256 -50.98 1.90 28.55
CA SER A 256 -51.88 1.21 29.50
C SER A 256 -52.19 1.94 30.82
N GLN A 257 -51.56 3.07 31.17
CA GLN A 257 -51.76 3.72 32.46
C GLN A 257 -52.56 5.05 32.42
N LYS A 258 -53.69 5.09 31.70
CA LYS A 258 -54.61 6.25 31.80
C LYS A 258 -56.11 5.90 31.85
N LYS A 259 -56.48 4.71 32.31
CA LYS A 259 -57.89 4.30 32.49
C LYS A 259 -58.23 3.62 33.82
N ARG A 260 -57.55 3.98 34.91
CA ARG A 260 -58.00 3.65 36.27
C ARG A 260 -57.70 4.81 37.21
N HIS A 261 -58.62 5.77 37.30
CA HIS A 261 -58.95 6.56 38.48
C HIS A 261 -59.92 7.66 38.08
N GLN A 262 -61.18 7.27 37.84
CA GLN A 262 -62.34 8.17 37.92
C GLN A 262 -63.60 7.31 38.04
N GLN A 263 -63.75 6.67 39.20
CA GLN A 263 -65.05 6.29 39.74
C GLN A 263 -65.01 6.60 41.24
N GLN A 264 -65.65 7.72 41.60
CA GLN A 264 -66.05 8.06 42.96
C GLN A 264 -67.34 7.32 43.31
N PRO A 265 -67.54 6.95 44.59
CA PRO A 265 -68.76 6.31 45.06
C PRO A 265 -69.86 7.35 45.36
N LYS A 266 -71.12 6.90 45.32
CA LYS A 266 -72.20 7.40 46.16
C LYS A 266 -72.41 6.41 47.30
#